data_AF-A0A524MW91-F1
#
_entry.id   AF-A0A524MW91-F1
#
_cell.length_a   1.000
_cell.length_b   1.000
_cell.length_c   1.000
_cell.angle_alpha   90.00
_cell.angle_beta   90.00
_cell.angle_gamma   90.00
#
_symmetry.space_group_name_H-M   'P 1'
#
loop_
_entity.id
_entity.type
_entity.pdbx_description
1 polymer ?
#
loop_
_entity_poly.entity_id
_entity_poly.type
_entity_poly.pdbx_seq_one_letter_code
_entity_poly.pdbx_strand_id
1 'polypeptide(L)'
;MIPPDGYLHIYMLNVGQGDTTLIVSPMGSVIIIDATRPEKVNDLLAKLGNDGSIEHLIVTHPHSDHYSAFNNLANKYTVYKATLAPFWHAFGMGPPTYQSLIARLESRGTDINFLSGYSRWYPDDVMKA
;
A
#
# COMPACT_ATOMS: atom_id res chain seq x y z
N MET A 1 2.65 -5.48 14.45
CA MET A 1 3.42 -6.68 14.14
C MET A 1 2.62 -7.94 14.42
N ILE A 2 2.92 -8.97 13.64
CA ILE A 2 2.49 -10.36 13.81
C ILE A 2 3.47 -11.03 14.82
N PRO A 3 3.04 -11.97 15.68
CA PRO A 3 3.95 -12.70 16.56
C PRO A 3 5.13 -13.31 15.76
N PRO A 4 6.39 -12.97 16.10
CA PRO A 4 7.55 -13.47 15.37
C PRO A 4 7.74 -14.97 15.56
N ASP A 5 8.07 -15.67 14.48
CA ASP A 5 8.46 -17.09 14.51
C ASP A 5 9.87 -17.36 13.95
N GLY A 6 10.58 -16.29 13.57
CA GLY A 6 11.95 -16.36 13.03
C GLY A 6 12.03 -16.68 11.54
N TYR A 7 10.91 -16.78 10.82
CA TYR A 7 10.89 -17.10 9.39
C TYR A 7 10.34 -15.96 8.53
N LEU A 8 10.80 -15.91 7.27
CA LEU A 8 10.19 -15.07 6.25
C LEU A 8 8.97 -15.79 5.68
N HIS A 9 7.81 -15.15 5.73
CA HIS A 9 6.59 -15.67 5.11
C HIS A 9 6.19 -14.79 3.94
N ILE A 10 5.85 -15.43 2.82
CA ILE A 10 5.36 -14.75 1.63
C ILE A 10 4.02 -15.38 1.27
N TYR A 11 2.97 -14.57 1.29
CA TYR A 11 1.61 -14.95 0.97
C TYR A 11 1.21 -14.31 -0.36
N MET A 12 1.08 -15.12 -1.39
CA MET A 12 0.51 -14.71 -2.68
C MET A 12 -0.98 -15.06 -2.68
N LEU A 13 -1.85 -14.06 -2.57
CA LEU A 13 -3.27 -14.29 -2.39
C LEU A 13 -3.92 -14.52 -3.76
N ASN A 14 -4.66 -15.63 -3.88
CA ASN A 14 -5.52 -15.82 -5.04
C ASN A 14 -6.68 -14.80 -4.98
N VAL A 15 -6.62 -13.78 -5.82
CA VAL A 15 -7.61 -12.68 -5.88
C VAL A 15 -8.42 -12.65 -7.18
N GLY A 16 -8.16 -13.60 -8.08
CA GLY A 16 -8.67 -13.59 -9.45
C GLY A 16 -7.74 -12.76 -10.35
N GLN A 17 -8.24 -11.63 -10.86
CA GLN A 17 -7.43 -10.68 -11.62
C GLN A 17 -6.75 -9.68 -10.68
N GLY A 18 -5.49 -9.36 -10.97
CA GLY A 18 -4.67 -8.43 -10.21
C GLY A 18 -3.75 -9.12 -9.22
N ASP A 19 -3.05 -8.30 -8.43
CA ASP A 19 -2.00 -8.78 -7.53
C ASP A 19 -2.29 -8.40 -6.07
N THR A 20 -2.03 -9.35 -5.18
CA THR A 20 -2.02 -9.12 -3.73
C THR A 20 -0.95 -10.00 -3.10
N THR A 21 0.15 -9.37 -2.66
CA THR A 21 1.24 -10.07 -1.97
C THR A 21 1.43 -9.48 -0.58
N LEU A 22 1.41 -10.34 0.44
CA LEU A 22 1.73 -9.97 1.82
C LEU A 22 3.00 -10.70 2.24
N ILE A 23 3.93 -9.96 2.83
CA ILE A 23 5.19 -10.47 3.37
C ILE A 23 5.20 -10.22 4.87
N VAL A 24 5.55 -11.24 5.64
CA VAL A 24 5.83 -11.12 7.08
C VAL A 24 7.30 -11.38 7.30
N SER A 25 8.00 -10.40 7.87
CA SER A 25 9.42 -10.53 8.19
C SER A 25 9.64 -11.54 9.32
N PRO A 26 10.87 -12.07 9.50
CA PRO A 26 11.21 -12.88 10.68
C PRO A 26 10.91 -12.23 12.04
N MET A 27 10.81 -10.89 12.07
CA MET A 27 10.48 -10.10 13.25
C MET A 27 8.99 -9.70 13.32
N GLY A 28 8.14 -10.19 12.42
CA GLY A 28 6.71 -9.93 12.45
C GLY A 28 6.22 -8.64 11.78
N SER A 29 7.12 -7.89 11.13
CA SER A 29 6.75 -6.70 10.35
C SER A 29 5.97 -7.10 9.10
N VAL A 30 4.91 -6.35 8.78
CA VAL A 30 4.06 -6.62 7.62
C VAL A 30 4.40 -5.68 6.48
N ILE A 31 4.70 -6.25 5.32
CA ILE A 31 4.88 -5.54 4.06
C ILE A 31 3.79 -6.02 3.10
N ILE A 32 3.17 -5.13 2.35
CA ILE A 32 2.17 -5.49 1.33
C ILE A 32 2.58 -4.89 0.00
N ILE A 33 2.75 -5.74 -1.02
CA ILE A 33 3.07 -5.35 -2.39
C ILE A 33 1.85 -5.63 -3.25
N ASP A 34 1.24 -4.57 -3.75
CA ASP A 34 -0.07 -4.57 -4.38
C ASP A 34 -1.16 -5.21 -3.51
N ALA A 35 -2.38 -4.72 -3.66
CA ALA A 35 -3.52 -5.28 -2.96
C ALA A 35 -4.84 -4.98 -3.66
N THR A 36 -5.55 -6.07 -3.93
CA THR A 36 -6.99 -6.13 -4.21
C THR A 36 -7.69 -7.01 -3.18
N ARG A 37 -9.02 -7.09 -3.24
CA ARG A 37 -9.83 -7.96 -2.36
C ARG A 37 -9.53 -7.68 -0.87
N PRO A 38 -9.86 -6.48 -0.36
CA PRO A 38 -9.50 -6.09 1.00
C PRO A 38 -9.99 -7.09 2.06
N GLU A 39 -11.11 -7.77 1.84
CA GLU A 39 -11.61 -8.84 2.70
C GLU A 39 -10.59 -9.97 2.88
N LYS A 40 -9.91 -10.41 1.81
CA LYS A 40 -8.91 -11.49 1.89
C LYS A 40 -7.66 -11.07 2.64
N VAL A 41 -7.22 -9.82 2.44
CA VAL A 41 -6.07 -9.25 3.18
C VAL A 41 -6.41 -9.12 4.65
N ASN A 42 -7.60 -8.59 4.96
CA ASN A 42 -8.09 -8.44 6.33
C ASN A 42 -8.20 -9.78 7.05
N ASP A 43 -8.75 -10.80 6.40
CA ASP A 43 -8.90 -12.15 6.96
C ASP A 43 -7.53 -12.78 7.26
N LEU A 44 -6.56 -12.62 6.36
CA LEU A 44 -5.20 -13.12 6.57
C LEU A 44 -4.52 -12.39 7.74
N LEU A 45 -4.55 -11.05 7.75
CA LEU A 45 -3.96 -10.26 8.83
C LEU A 45 -4.59 -10.60 10.20
N ALA A 46 -5.90 -10.82 10.25
CA ALA A 46 -6.58 -11.24 11.46
C ALA A 46 -6.14 -12.63 11.93
N LYS A 47 -6.06 -13.60 11.00
CA LYS A 47 -5.59 -14.97 11.31
C LYS A 47 -4.16 -15.01 11.83
N LEU A 48 -3.31 -14.12 11.31
CA LEU A 48 -1.92 -14.00 11.74
C LEU A 48 -1.75 -13.17 13.03
N GLY A 49 -2.82 -12.63 13.60
CA GLY A 49 -2.75 -11.83 14.83
C GLY A 49 -2.03 -10.49 14.64
N ASN A 50 -2.20 -9.85 13.48
CA ASN A 50 -1.66 -8.51 13.26
C ASN A 50 -2.30 -7.49 14.22
N ASP A 51 -1.48 -6.66 14.85
CA ASP A 51 -1.87 -5.66 15.85
C ASP A 51 -2.47 -4.35 15.29
N GLY A 52 -2.70 -4.26 13.98
CA GLY A 52 -3.18 -3.02 13.34
C GLY A 52 -2.11 -2.21 12.63
N SER A 53 -0.86 -2.69 12.52
CA SER A 53 0.21 -2.01 11.78
C SER A 53 0.64 -2.71 10.49
N ILE A 54 0.92 -1.90 9.47
CA ILE A 54 1.59 -2.25 8.21
C ILE A 54 2.87 -1.43 8.16
N GLU A 55 4.01 -2.12 8.12
CA GLU A 55 5.33 -1.47 8.07
C GLU A 55 5.50 -0.74 6.74
N HIS A 56 5.21 -1.44 5.63
CA HIS A 56 5.46 -0.89 4.32
C HIS A 56 4.40 -1.34 3.32
N LEU A 57 3.74 -0.36 2.72
CA LEU A 57 2.85 -0.53 1.59
C LEU A 57 3.60 -0.20 0.29
N ILE A 58 3.54 -1.06 -0.72
CA ILE A 58 4.17 -0.85 -2.01
C ILE A 58 3.12 -0.98 -3.11
N VAL A 59 2.99 0.05 -3.96
CA VAL A 59 2.17 0.00 -5.18
C VAL A 59 3.09 -0.01 -6.39
N THR A 60 3.02 -1.08 -7.18
CA THR A 60 3.87 -1.26 -8.37
C THR A 60 3.49 -0.31 -9.50
N HIS A 61 2.20 -0.05 -9.68
CA HIS A 61 1.63 0.93 -10.62
C HIS A 61 0.14 1.19 -10.32
N PRO A 62 -0.44 2.35 -10.73
CA PRO A 62 -1.80 2.71 -10.34
C PRO A 62 -2.87 2.20 -11.30
N HIS A 63 -2.85 0.92 -11.61
CA HIS A 63 -4.02 0.23 -12.12
C HIS A 63 -4.84 -0.31 -10.94
N SER A 64 -6.18 -0.22 -11.02
CA SER A 64 -7.05 -0.52 -9.87
C SER A 64 -6.92 -1.96 -9.36
N ASP A 65 -6.53 -2.88 -10.23
CA ASP A 65 -6.21 -4.28 -9.91
C ASP A 65 -4.86 -4.47 -9.21
N HIS A 66 -4.19 -3.38 -8.82
CA HIS A 66 -2.96 -3.39 -8.01
C HIS A 66 -3.08 -2.60 -6.70
N TYR A 67 -4.02 -1.65 -6.56
CA TYR A 67 -4.09 -0.82 -5.34
C TYR A 67 -5.49 -0.66 -4.72
N SER A 68 -6.54 -1.24 -5.33
CA SER A 68 -7.93 -0.99 -4.90
C SER A 68 -8.20 -1.30 -3.43
N ALA A 69 -7.51 -2.27 -2.82
CA ALA A 69 -7.68 -2.58 -1.40
C ALA A 69 -6.98 -1.58 -0.48
N PHE A 70 -5.96 -0.84 -0.95
CA PHE A 70 -5.16 0.01 -0.07
C PHE A 70 -5.92 1.18 0.54
N ASN A 71 -6.96 1.70 -0.12
CA ASN A 71 -7.82 2.70 0.51
C ASN A 71 -8.50 2.13 1.77
N ASN A 72 -8.98 0.88 1.72
CA ASN A 72 -9.58 0.20 2.89
C ASN A 72 -8.52 -0.08 3.97
N LEU A 73 -7.36 -0.59 3.56
CA LEU A 73 -6.28 -0.93 4.48
C LEU A 73 -5.72 0.31 5.17
N ALA A 74 -5.44 1.39 4.44
CA ALA A 74 -4.98 2.66 5.01
C ALA A 74 -6.01 3.34 5.92
N ASN A 75 -7.29 2.94 5.87
CA ASN A 75 -8.29 3.37 6.84
C ASN A 75 -8.19 2.59 8.15
N LYS A 76 -7.99 1.28 8.05
CA LYS A 76 -8.07 0.34 9.17
C LYS A 76 -6.74 0.15 9.91
N TYR A 77 -5.63 0.23 9.20
CA TYR A 77 -4.29 -0.02 9.72
C TYR A 77 -3.46 1.26 9.76
N THR A 78 -2.53 1.33 10.70
CA THR A 78 -1.46 2.32 10.71
C THR A 78 -0.41 1.90 9.69
N VAL A 79 -0.14 2.76 8.71
CA VAL A 79 0.87 2.52 7.67
C VAL A 79 2.08 3.40 7.94
N TYR A 80 3.24 2.82 8.23
CA TYR A 80 4.44 3.58 8.56
C TYR A 80 5.13 4.13 7.32
N LYS A 81 5.32 3.29 6.29
CA LYS A 81 5.93 3.66 5.03
C LYS A 81 5.07 3.29 3.83
N ALA A 82 5.10 4.11 2.79
CA ALA A 82 4.55 3.80 1.49
C ALA A 82 5.59 4.00 0.39
N THR A 83 5.59 3.12 -0.60
CA THR A 83 6.36 3.30 -1.83
C THR A 83 5.45 3.17 -3.02
N LEU A 84 5.32 4.27 -3.76
CA LEU A 84 4.28 4.44 -4.76
C LEU A 84 4.93 4.65 -6.13
N ALA A 85 4.41 3.96 -7.15
CA ALA A 85 4.80 4.29 -8.51
C ALA A 85 4.33 5.70 -8.87
N PRO A 86 5.20 6.56 -9.43
CA PRO A 86 4.74 7.76 -10.10
C PRO A 86 3.99 7.34 -11.35
N PHE A 87 2.93 8.07 -11.70
CA PHE A 87 2.18 7.77 -12.91
C PHE A 87 1.89 9.05 -13.65
N TRP A 88 2.45 9.11 -14.85
CA TRP A 88 2.23 10.20 -15.78
C TRP A 88 1.17 9.75 -16.78
N HIS A 89 -0.09 10.03 -16.45
CA HIS A 89 -1.15 10.02 -17.45
C HIS A 89 -1.68 11.44 -17.58
N ALA A 90 -2.30 11.75 -18.72
CA ALA A 90 -2.65 13.09 -19.20
C ALA A 90 -3.47 14.00 -18.24
N PHE A 91 -3.79 13.55 -17.02
CA PHE A 91 -4.58 14.23 -16.01
C PHE A 91 -4.01 14.16 -14.56
N GLY A 92 -2.74 13.82 -14.36
CA GLY A 92 -2.07 13.89 -13.04
C GLY A 92 -1.66 12.54 -12.44
N MET A 93 -1.61 12.46 -11.09
CA MET A 93 -1.11 11.31 -10.31
C MET A 93 -2.08 10.11 -10.32
N GLY A 94 -2.35 9.52 -11.50
CA GLY A 94 -3.23 8.35 -11.63
C GLY A 94 -4.73 8.65 -11.43
N PRO A 95 -5.56 7.60 -11.31
CA PRO A 95 -7.01 7.74 -11.15
C PRO A 95 -7.38 8.47 -9.83
N PRO A 96 -8.57 9.07 -9.72
CA PRO A 96 -9.03 9.73 -8.48
C PRO A 96 -8.94 8.86 -7.22
N THR A 97 -9.11 7.54 -7.36
CA THR A 97 -8.98 6.58 -6.25
C THR A 97 -7.54 6.35 -5.82
N TYR A 98 -6.56 6.53 -6.72
CA TYR A 98 -5.13 6.50 -6.37
C TYR A 98 -4.71 7.81 -5.69
N GLN A 99 -5.21 8.94 -6.19
CA GLN A 99 -5.04 10.25 -5.55
C GLN A 99 -5.63 10.25 -4.13
N SER A 100 -6.80 9.62 -3.93
CA SER A 100 -7.42 9.45 -2.61
C SER A 100 -6.56 8.61 -1.66
N LEU A 101 -5.88 7.58 -2.17
CA LEU A 101 -4.94 6.78 -1.39
C LEU A 101 -3.74 7.63 -0.95
N ILE A 102 -3.14 8.39 -1.88
CA ILE A 102 -2.01 9.28 -1.59
C ILE A 102 -2.41 10.29 -0.51
N ALA A 103 -3.50 11.04 -0.72
CA ALA A 103 -3.98 12.04 0.23
C ALA A 103 -4.28 11.43 1.61
N ARG A 104 -4.76 10.19 1.66
CA ARG A 104 -5.01 9.48 2.91
C ARG A 104 -3.72 9.14 3.65
N LEU A 105 -2.72 8.61 2.95
CA LEU A 105 -1.41 8.31 3.52
C LEU A 105 -0.73 9.58 4.02
N GLU A 106 -0.80 10.68 3.25
CA GLU A 106 -0.29 12.00 3.64
C GLU A 106 -0.99 12.53 4.90
N SER A 107 -2.33 12.47 4.95
CA SER A 107 -3.10 12.93 6.12
C SER A 107 -2.81 12.17 7.42
N ARG A 108 -2.25 10.96 7.30
CA ARG A 108 -1.88 10.10 8.44
C ARG A 108 -0.40 10.17 8.78
N GLY A 109 0.37 11.02 8.10
CA GLY A 109 1.81 11.19 8.34
C GLY A 109 2.65 9.97 7.94
N THR A 110 2.17 9.15 7.00
CA THR A 110 2.96 8.04 6.43
C THR A 110 4.20 8.58 5.71
N ASP A 111 5.35 7.93 5.86
CA ASP A 111 6.55 8.22 5.08
C ASP A 111 6.38 7.74 3.63
N ILE A 112 6.08 8.65 2.71
CA ILE A 112 5.82 8.32 1.29
C ILE A 112 7.07 8.55 0.45
N ASN A 113 7.51 7.48 -0.23
CA ASN A 113 8.52 7.53 -1.27
C ASN A 113 7.92 7.19 -2.64
N PHE A 114 8.41 7.81 -3.72
CA PHE A 114 8.03 7.45 -5.08
C PHE A 114 9.13 6.63 -5.78
N LEU A 115 8.75 5.64 -6.59
CA LEU A 115 9.68 4.67 -7.21
C LEU A 115 10.60 5.25 -8.31
N SER A 116 10.46 6.50 -8.75
CA SER A 116 11.39 7.09 -9.71
C SER A 116 12.46 7.94 -9.04
N GLY A 117 13.67 7.97 -9.63
CA GLY A 117 14.76 8.88 -9.25
C GLY A 117 14.48 10.36 -9.51
N TYR A 118 13.26 10.72 -9.91
CA TYR A 118 12.83 12.11 -9.96
C TYR A 118 12.29 12.49 -8.59
N SER A 119 13.15 13.09 -7.78
CA SER A 119 12.74 13.94 -6.68
C SER A 119 11.68 14.93 -7.19
N ARG A 120 10.41 14.63 -6.94
CA ARG A 120 9.26 15.55 -6.97
C ARG A 120 9.30 16.58 -8.11
N TRP A 121 9.39 16.15 -9.37
CA TRP A 121 8.97 17.00 -10.51
C TRP A 121 7.44 16.86 -10.66
N TYR A 122 6.73 17.23 -9.61
CA TYR A 122 5.29 17.49 -9.66
C TYR A 122 5.13 18.98 -9.38
N PRO A 123 4.31 19.70 -10.16
CA PRO A 123 4.00 21.07 -9.84
C PRO A 123 3.21 21.06 -8.53
N ASP A 124 3.85 21.44 -7.42
CA ASP A 124 3.23 21.63 -6.11
C ASP A 124 2.03 22.61 -6.18
N ASP A 125 1.88 23.33 -7.31
CA ASP A 125 0.80 24.25 -7.61
C ASP A 125 -0.52 23.58 -8.04
N VAL A 126 -0.51 22.30 -8.46
CA VAL A 126 -1.74 21.59 -8.89
C VAL A 126 -2.52 21.01 -7.70
N MET A 127 -1.89 20.93 -6.51
CA MET A 127 -2.48 20.33 -5.31
C MET A 127 -2.95 21.38 -4.27
N LYS A 128 -2.98 22.68 -4.61
CA LYS A 128 -3.47 23.77 -3.73
C LYS A 128 -4.89 24.25 -4.03
N ALA A 129 -5.78 23.38 -4.49
CA ALA A 129 -7.20 23.70 -4.68
C ALA A 129 -8.06 23.11 -3.56
#